data_AF-A0A424M120-F1
#
_entry.id   AF-A0A424M120-F1
#
_cell.length_a   1.000
_cell.length_b   1.000
_cell.length_c   1.000
_cell.angle_alpha   90.00
_cell.angle_beta   90.00
_cell.angle_gamma   90.00
#
_symmetry.space_group_name_H-M   'P 1'
#
loop_
_entity.id
_entity.type
_entity.pdbx_description
1 polymer ?
#
loop_
_entity_poly.entity_id
_entity_poly.type
_entity_poly.pdbx_seq_one_letter_code
_entity_poly.pdbx_strand_id
1 'polypeptide(L)' 'MTKEDKKIDFESSLKELEKIVAKLEDDDINLEDSVKSFEKGMTLVKECQKQLQSAELKIKKLLDDGSSIETNNS' A
#
# COMPACT_ATOMS: atom_id res chain seq x y z
N MET A 1 9.22 -19.93 18.17
CA MET A 1 9.04 -18.49 17.92
C MET A 1 9.66 -18.17 16.55
N THR A 2 8.93 -18.48 15.47
CA THR A 2 9.41 -18.22 14.11
C THR A 2 9.20 -16.75 13.81
N LYS A 3 10.30 -16.04 13.56
CA LYS A 3 10.34 -14.65 13.18
C LYS A 3 9.78 -14.57 11.76
N GLU A 4 8.47 -14.39 11.65
CA GLU A 4 7.83 -14.09 10.38
C GLU A 4 8.42 -12.75 9.91
N ASP A 5 9.18 -12.79 8.82
CA ASP A 5 9.45 -11.60 8.02
C ASP A 5 8.11 -10.99 7.67
N LYS A 6 7.69 -9.99 8.45
CA LYS A 6 6.47 -9.21 8.23
C LYS A 6 6.64 -8.50 6.90
N LYS A 7 6.28 -9.18 5.82
CA LYS A 7 5.92 -8.54 4.57
C LYS A 7 4.86 -7.52 4.95
N ILE A 8 5.19 -6.24 4.82
CA ILE A 8 4.23 -5.18 5.12
C ILE A 8 3.09 -5.37 4.12
N ASP A 9 1.90 -5.73 4.62
CA ASP A 9 0.70 -5.83 3.81
C ASP A 9 0.21 -4.44 3.39
N PHE A 10 -0.74 -4.41 2.45
CA PHE A 10 -1.23 -3.18 1.85
C PHE A 10 -1.86 -2.28 2.93
N GLU A 11 -2.67 -2.87 3.81
CA GLU A 11 -3.37 -2.22 4.90
C GLU A 11 -2.40 -1.58 5.90
N SER A 12 -1.31 -2.27 6.24
CA SER A 12 -0.26 -1.72 7.11
C SER A 12 0.49 -0.57 6.44
N SER A 13 0.77 -0.69 5.13
CA SER A 13 1.44 0.37 4.37
C SER A 13 0.57 1.62 4.27
N LEU A 14 -0.73 1.44 4.02
CA LEU A 14 -1.71 2.51 3.97
C LEU A 14 -1.86 3.20 5.32
N LYS A 15 -1.98 2.43 6.41
CA LYS A 15 -2.07 2.97 7.76
C LYS A 15 -0.83 3.77 8.17
N GLU A 16 0.35 3.34 7.72
CA GLU A 16 1.57 4.09 7.98
C GLU A 16 1.65 5.38 7.14
N LEU A 17 1.14 5.35 5.91
CA LEU A 17 1.01 6.55 5.08
C LEU A 17 0.05 7.58 5.69
N GLU A 18 -1.09 7.14 6.23
CA GLU A 18 -2.03 8.01 6.95
C GLU A 18 -1.37 8.74 8.13
N LYS A 19 -0.55 8.02 8.92
CA LYS A 19 0.21 8.65 10.02
C LYS A 19 1.24 9.66 9.52
N ILE A 20 1.88 9.40 8.39
CA ILE A 20 2.85 10.32 7.80
C ILE A 20 2.14 11.58 7.33
N VAL A 21 0.97 11.45 6.69
CA VAL A 21 0.14 12.60 6.29
C VAL A 21 -0.24 13.42 7.53
N ALA A 22 -0.78 12.77 8.57
CA ALA A 22 -1.12 13.47 9.81
C ALA A 22 0.09 14.17 10.46
N LYS A 23 1.29 13.58 10.37
CA LYS A 23 2.52 14.20 10.87
C LYS A 23 2.95 15.39 10.00
N LEU A 24 2.78 15.33 8.68
CA LEU A 24 3.09 16.42 7.76
C LEU A 24 2.11 17.59 7.88
N GLU A 25 0.89 17.34 8.37
CA GLU A 25 -0.13 18.35 8.66
C GLU A 25 0.04 19.00 10.05
N ASP A 26 0.98 18.51 10.86
CA ASP A 26 1.30 19.07 12.17
C ASP A 26 2.05 20.40 12.02
N ASP A 27 1.51 21.49 12.57
CA ASP A 27 2.10 22.83 12.50
C ASP A 27 3.47 22.92 13.21
N ASP A 28 3.77 22.02 14.15
CA ASP A 28 5.01 21.99 14.93
C ASP A 28 6.12 21.14 14.26
N ILE A 29 5.88 20.59 13.07
CA ILE A 29 6.90 19.78 12.38
C ILE A 29 8.08 20.64 11.93
N ASN A 30 9.30 20.23 12.31
CA ASN A 30 10.51 20.88 11.82
C ASN A 30 10.86 20.44 10.38
N LEU A 31 11.72 21.21 9.71
CA LEU A 31 12.11 20.97 8.32
C LEU A 31 12.74 19.58 8.08
N GLU A 32 13.61 19.14 9.00
CA GLU A 32 14.31 17.87 8.88
C GLU A 32 13.32 16.69 8.99
N ASP A 33 12.38 16.77 9.92
CA ASP A 33 11.35 15.75 10.13
C ASP A 33 10.31 15.73 9.01
N SER A 34 10.00 16.88 8.40
CA SER A 34 9.10 16.96 7.25
C SER A 34 9.74 16.32 6.01
N VAL A 35 11.03 16.56 5.75
CA VAL A 35 11.77 15.88 4.68
C VAL A 35 11.80 14.36 4.89
N LYS A 36 12.14 13.89 6.10
CA LYS A 36 12.14 12.45 6.42
C LYS A 36 10.76 11.81 6.27
N SER A 37 9.72 12.50 6.72
CA SER A 37 8.35 12.01 6.64
C SER A 37 7.91 11.91 5.17
N PHE A 38 8.28 12.90 4.35
CA PHE A 38 8.01 12.88 2.91
C PHE A 38 8.71 11.73 2.18
N GLU A 39 10.01 11.51 2.42
CA GLU A 39 10.77 10.40 1.81
C GLU A 39 10.17 9.03 2.17
N LYS A 40 9.80 8.85 3.44
CA LYS A 40 9.14 7.63 3.91
C LYS A 40 7.76 7.47 3.25
N GLY A 41 6.99 8.55 3.15
CA GLY A 41 5.69 8.57 2.47
C GLY A 41 5.80 8.13 1.01
N MET A 42 6.78 8.68 0.27
CA MET A 42 7.05 8.28 -1.12
C MET A 42 7.43 6.81 -1.27
N THR A 43 8.18 6.27 -0.31
CA THR A 43 8.53 4.85 -0.31
C THR A 43 7.29 3.97 -0.12
N LEU A 44 6.41 4.33 0.83
CA LEU A 44 5.17 3.60 1.08
C LEU A 44 4.19 3.68 -0.09
N VAL A 45 4.06 4.86 -0.73
CA VAL A 45 3.22 5.02 -1.93
C VAL A 45 3.66 4.06 -3.04
N LYS A 46 4.97 3.96 -3.29
CA LYS A 46 5.51 3.03 -4.30
C LYS A 46 5.20 1.57 -3.95
N GLU A 47 5.31 1.20 -2.69
CA GLU A 47 4.99 -0.16 -2.26
C GLU A 47 3.49 -0.47 -2.39
N CYS A 48 2.61 0.45 -1.98
CA CYS A 48 1.17 0.33 -2.19
C CYS A 48 0.82 0.14 -3.67
N GLN A 49 1.40 0.96 -4.55
CA GLN A 49 1.19 0.85 -6.00
C GLN A 49 1.62 -0.52 -6.54
N LYS A 50 2.77 -1.03 -6.09
CA LYS A 50 3.27 -2.36 -6.49
C LYS A 50 2.34 -3.47 -6.02
N GLN A 51 1.82 -3.38 -4.80
CA GLN A 51 0.87 -4.36 -4.26
C GLN A 51 -0.44 -4.36 -5.05
N LEU A 52 -0.99 -3.17 -5.36
CA LEU A 52 -2.19 -3.02 -6.19
C LEU A 52 -1.97 -3.58 -7.59
N GLN A 53 -0.85 -3.25 -8.23
CA GLN A 53 -0.52 -3.77 -9.56
C GLN A 53 -0.40 -5.31 -9.55
N SER A 54 0.21 -5.87 -8.51
CA SER A 54 0.30 -7.33 -8.37
C SER A 54 -1.06 -7.98 -8.18
N ALA A 55 -1.98 -7.33 -7.44
CA ALA A 55 -3.34 -7.83 -7.26
C ALA A 55 -4.13 -7.76 -8.57
N GLU A 56 -4.04 -6.65 -9.30
CA GLU A 56 -4.67 -6.47 -10.61
C GLU A 56 -4.19 -7.51 -11.63
N LEU A 57 -2.88 -7.74 -11.72
CA LEU A 57 -2.31 -8.77 -12.59
C LEU A 57 -2.80 -10.17 -12.23
N LYS A 58 -2.98 -10.46 -10.94
CA LYS A 58 -3.53 -11.74 -10.48
C LYS A 58 -5.00 -11.89 -10.90
N ILE A 59 -5.81 -10.85 -10.73
CA ILE A 59 -7.21 -10.84 -11.17
C ILE A 59 -7.29 -11.04 -12.68
N LYS A 60 -6.48 -10.30 -13.45
CA LYS A 60 -6.45 -10.40 -14.91
C LYS A 60 -6.11 -11.82 -15.37
N LYS A 61 -5.09 -12.46 -14.78
CA LYS A 61 -4.74 -13.85 -15.09
C LYS A 61 -5.89 -14.82 -14.80
N LEU A 62 -6.58 -14.66 -13.68
CA LEU A 62 -7.74 -15.51 -13.34
C LEU A 62 -8.88 -15.36 -14.36
N LEU A 63 -9.10 -14.17 -14.90
CA LEU A 63 -10.09 -13.90 -15.94
C LEU A 63 -9.64 -14.43 -17.32
N ASP A 64 -8.36 -14.26 -17.68
CA ASP A 64 -7.78 -14.68 -18.96
C ASP A 64 -7.64 -16.22 -19.05
N ASP A 65 -7.36 -16.90 -17.93
CA ASP A 65 -7.22 -18.38 -17.85
C ASP A 65 -8.57 -19.12 -17.90
N GLY A 66 -9.67 -18.45 -18.26
CA GLY A 66 -10.96 -19.09 -18.55
C GLY A 66 -11.72 -19.60 -17.33
N SER A 67 -11.32 -19.22 -16.11
CA SER A 67 -12.23 -19.31 -14.97
C SER A 67 -13.26 -18.20 -15.09
N SER A 68 -14.29 -18.43 -15.91
CA SER A 68 -15.49 -17.61 -15.96
C SER A 68 -16.03 -17.46 -14.56
N ILE A 69 -15.70 -16.36 -13.88
CA ILE A 69 -16.53 -15.89 -12.78
C ILE A 69 -17.80 -15.42 -13.46
N GLU A 70 -18.78 -16.31 -13.54
CA GLU A 70 -20.16 -15.97 -13.82
C GLU A 70 -20.63 -15.01 -12.71
N THR A 71 -20.34 -13.72 -12.83
CA THR A 71 -21.02 -12.70 -12.04
C THR A 71 -22.42 -12.55 -12.63
N ASN A 72 -23.27 -13.55 -12.36
CA ASN A 72 -24.71 -13.42 -12.42
C ASN A 72 -25.11 -12.40 -11.34
N ASN A 73 -25.07 -11.12 -11.70
CA ASN A 73 -25.81 -10.10 -10.98
C ASN A 73 -26.98 -9.70 -11.87
N SER A 74 -28.17 -10.15 -11.46
CA SER A 74 -29.46 -9.98 -12.13
C SER A 74 -29.84 -8.53 -12.38
#